data_AF-K1USJ3-F1
#
_entry.id   AF-K1USJ3-F1
#
_cell.length_a   1.000
_cell.length_b   1.000
_cell.length_c   1.000
_cell.angle_alpha   90.00
_cell.angle_beta   90.00
_cell.angle_gamma   90.00
#
_symmetry.space_group_name_H-M   'P 1'
#
loop_
_entity.id
_entity.type
_entity.pdbx_description
1 polymer ?
#
loop_
_entity_poly.entity_id
_entity_poly.type
_entity_poly.pdbx_seq_one_letter_code
_entity_poly.pdbx_strand_id
1 'polypeptide(L)'
;MNERTKLNNEQIAALQEVVGGADVFSCHTAKLLREIEVIAPELIEIGHPMGVYKAIDPHPYFGAIVTRCGVEYLENIQKQTRDE
;
A
#
# COMPACT_ATOMS: atom_id res chain seq x y z
N MET A 1 3.99 -16.88 -16.62
CA MET A 1 3.27 -16.32 -15.45
C MET A 1 4.38 -15.95 -14.48
N ASN A 2 4.72 -14.65 -14.44
CA ASN A 2 5.93 -14.16 -13.77
C ASN A 2 5.93 -14.56 -12.29
N GLU A 3 7.11 -14.86 -11.77
CA GLU A 3 7.37 -15.13 -10.36
C GLU A 3 6.55 -14.15 -9.49
N ARG A 4 5.76 -14.67 -8.55
CA ARG A 4 5.00 -13.83 -7.61
C ARG A 4 6.01 -12.94 -6.89
N THR A 5 6.06 -11.66 -7.21
CA THR A 5 6.93 -10.72 -6.51
C THR A 5 6.58 -10.75 -5.03
N LYS A 6 7.51 -11.22 -4.20
CA LYS A 6 7.30 -11.32 -2.75
C LYS A 6 7.67 -9.98 -2.12
N LEU A 7 6.69 -9.28 -1.57
CA LEU A 7 6.91 -8.08 -0.79
C LEU A 7 7.67 -8.41 0.49
N ASN A 8 8.53 -7.49 0.94
CA ASN A 8 9.18 -7.59 2.24
C ASN A 8 8.21 -7.18 3.38
N ASN A 9 8.59 -7.42 4.64
CA ASN A 9 7.70 -7.16 5.79
C ASN A 9 7.32 -5.68 5.94
N GLU A 10 8.22 -4.75 5.61
CA GLU A 10 7.94 -3.31 5.68
C GLU A 10 6.96 -2.88 4.58
N GLN A 11 7.13 -3.42 3.37
CA GLN A 11 6.19 -3.22 2.26
C GLN A 11 4.81 -3.82 2.58
N ILE A 12 4.76 -5.00 3.20
CA ILE A 12 3.50 -5.61 3.65
C ILE A 12 2.82 -4.72 4.71
N ALA A 13 3.58 -4.22 5.69
CA ALA A 13 3.05 -3.32 6.71
C ALA A 13 2.52 -2.02 6.09
N ALA A 14 3.28 -1.37 5.20
CA ALA A 14 2.84 -0.18 4.50
C ALA A 14 1.58 -0.43 3.66
N LEU A 15 1.49 -1.57 2.96
CA LEU A 15 0.30 -1.94 2.21
C LEU A 15 -0.92 -2.14 3.13
N GLN A 16 -0.72 -2.72 4.32
CA GLN A 16 -1.79 -2.89 5.31
C GLN A 16 -2.32 -1.55 5.84
N GLU A 17 -1.47 -0.53 5.98
CA GLU A 17 -1.88 0.80 6.46
C GLU A 17 -2.88 1.50 5.52
N VAL A 18 -2.88 1.15 4.23
CA VAL A 18 -3.73 1.79 3.22
C VAL A 18 -4.91 0.91 2.78
N VAL A 19 -5.19 -0.16 3.54
CA VAL A 19 -6.39 -0.99 3.33
C VAL A 19 -7.64 -0.15 3.56
N GLY A 20 -8.50 -0.06 2.53
CA GLY A 20 -9.69 0.79 2.56
C GLY A 20 -9.47 2.24 2.14
N GLY A 21 -8.25 2.61 1.76
CA GLY A 21 -7.91 3.95 1.28
C GLY A 21 -7.39 4.85 2.39
N ALA A 22 -6.24 5.49 2.15
CA ALA A 22 -5.62 6.42 3.09
C ALA A 22 -4.78 7.50 2.37
N ASP A 23 -4.68 8.65 3.01
CA ASP A 23 -3.76 9.72 2.62
C ASP A 23 -2.41 9.55 3.31
N VAL A 24 -1.34 9.61 2.51
CA VAL A 24 0.01 9.22 2.96
C VAL A 24 0.84 10.46 3.27
N PHE A 25 1.15 10.65 4.55
CA PHE A 25 1.94 11.80 5.04
C PHE A 25 3.40 11.46 5.37
N SER A 26 3.69 10.18 5.58
CA SER A 26 5.05 9.72 5.90
C SER A 26 5.86 9.55 4.63
N CYS A 27 7.02 10.21 4.55
CA CYS A 27 7.96 10.04 3.44
C CYS A 27 8.44 8.58 3.32
N HIS A 28 8.60 7.89 4.45
CA HIS A 28 9.03 6.49 4.47
C HIS A 28 7.95 5.57 3.88
N THR A 29 6.70 5.67 4.37
CA THR A 29 5.57 4.92 3.83
C THR A 29 5.34 5.24 2.36
N ALA A 30 5.46 6.52 1.96
CA ALA A 30 5.31 6.94 0.57
C ALA A 30 6.31 6.25 -0.36
N LYS A 31 7.58 6.10 0.07
CA LYS A 31 8.59 5.38 -0.71
C LYS A 31 8.26 3.90 -0.85
N LEU A 32 7.89 3.24 0.24
CA LEU A 32 7.53 1.82 0.22
C LEU A 32 6.34 1.56 -0.71
N LEU A 33 5.30 2.38 -0.66
CA LEU A 33 4.13 2.22 -1.53
C LEU A 33 4.47 2.45 -3.01
N ARG A 34 5.37 3.39 -3.33
CA ARG A 34 5.87 3.59 -4.70
C ARG A 34 6.72 2.42 -5.19
N GLU A 35 7.51 1.80 -4.32
CA GLU A 35 8.23 0.57 -4.68
C GLU A 35 7.25 -0.57 -4.98
N ILE A 36 6.20 -0.72 -4.18
CA ILE A 36 5.14 -1.71 -4.43
C ILE A 36 4.46 -1.46 -5.77
N GLU A 37 4.09 -0.21 -6.07
CA GLU A 37 3.49 0.17 -7.37
C GLU A 37 4.39 -0.21 -8.55
N VAL A 38 5.72 -0.08 -8.42
CA VAL A 38 6.65 -0.45 -9.50
C VAL A 38 6.73 -1.96 -9.71
N ILE A 39 6.77 -2.74 -8.62
CA ILE A 39 7.07 -4.19 -8.70
C ILE A 39 5.83 -5.08 -8.73
N ALA A 40 4.70 -4.56 -8.26
CA ALA A 40 3.41 -5.24 -8.16
C ALA A 40 2.26 -4.20 -8.24
N PRO A 41 2.14 -3.46 -9.37
CA PRO A 41 1.14 -2.40 -9.55
C PRO A 41 -0.30 -2.89 -9.35
N GLU A 42 -0.55 -4.18 -9.57
CA GLU A 42 -1.86 -4.78 -9.36
C GLU A 42 -2.31 -4.78 -7.90
N LEU A 43 -1.41 -4.61 -6.92
CA LEU A 43 -1.73 -4.68 -5.49
C LEU A 43 -2.20 -3.36 -4.89
N ILE A 44 -1.86 -2.23 -5.52
CA ILE A 44 -2.08 -0.89 -4.98
C ILE A 44 -2.46 0.09 -6.08
N GLU A 45 -3.38 1.00 -5.76
CA GLU A 45 -3.67 2.16 -6.59
C GLU A 45 -3.19 3.41 -5.86
N ILE A 46 -2.31 4.20 -6.50
CA ILE A 46 -1.83 5.48 -5.99
C ILE A 46 -2.43 6.61 -6.85
N GLY A 47 -3.05 7.58 -6.19
CA GLY A 47 -3.77 8.66 -6.83
C GLY A 47 -3.71 9.97 -6.06
N HIS A 48 -4.68 10.82 -6.34
CA HIS A 48 -4.81 12.09 -5.64
C HIS A 48 -5.19 11.86 -4.16
N PRO A 49 -4.79 12.78 -3.26
CA PRO A 49 -5.28 12.76 -1.90
C PRO A 49 -6.80 12.72 -1.84
N MET A 50 -7.35 11.91 -0.95
CA MET A 50 -8.79 11.70 -0.77
C MET A 50 -9.42 12.75 0.15
N GLY A 51 -8.63 13.31 1.07
CA GLY A 51 -9.03 14.39 1.98
C GLY A 51 -8.99 15.79 1.37
N VAL A 52 -9.68 16.72 2.03
CA VAL A 52 -9.61 18.16 1.74
C VAL A 52 -8.68 18.83 2.74
N TYR A 53 -7.58 19.40 2.25
CA TYR A 53 -6.54 20.04 3.06
C TYR A 53 -6.49 21.55 2.80
N LYS A 54 -6.36 22.36 3.85
CA LYS A 54 -6.10 23.80 3.68
C LYS A 54 -4.61 24.01 3.42
N ALA A 55 -4.26 25.16 2.85
CA ALA A 55 -2.87 25.52 2.55
C ALA A 55 -1.92 25.49 3.77
N ILE A 56 -2.47 25.58 4.99
CA ILE A 56 -1.71 25.55 6.25
C ILE A 56 -1.53 24.14 6.82
N ASP A 57 -2.29 23.16 6.33
CA ASP A 57 -2.23 21.79 6.81
C ASP A 57 -1.03 21.06 6.16
N PRO A 58 -0.44 20.06 6.83
CA PRO A 58 0.48 19.14 6.18
C PRO A 58 -0.22 18.54 4.96
N HIS A 59 0.40 18.61 3.79
CA HIS A 59 -0.16 18.02 2.58
C HIS A 59 0.34 16.58 2.45
N PRO A 60 -0.55 15.61 2.20
CA PRO A 60 -0.12 14.25 1.92
C PRO A 60 0.66 14.21 0.60
N TYR A 61 1.56 13.25 0.49
CA TYR A 61 2.27 12.97 -0.74
C TYR A 61 1.33 12.48 -1.84
N PHE A 62 0.36 11.63 -1.47
CA PHE A 62 -0.67 11.07 -2.34
C PHE A 62 -1.76 10.36 -1.52
N GLY A 63 -2.87 10.03 -2.16
CA GLY A 63 -3.83 9.04 -1.67
C GLY A 63 -3.45 7.66 -2.20
N ALA A 64 -3.65 6.62 -1.41
CA ALA A 64 -3.41 5.24 -1.82
C ALA A 64 -4.51 4.31 -1.32
N ILE A 65 -4.84 3.28 -2.10
CA ILE A 65 -5.79 2.25 -1.72
C ILE A 65 -5.30 0.89 -2.17
N VAL A 66 -5.43 -0.12 -1.30
CA VAL A 66 -5.18 -1.51 -1.66
C VAL A 66 -6.26 -1.98 -2.62
N THR A 67 -5.85 -2.54 -3.77
CA THR A 67 -6.79 -3.11 -4.74
C THR A 67 -7.38 -4.41 -4.22
N ARG A 68 -8.35 -4.97 -4.94
CA ARG A 68 -8.84 -6.32 -4.65
C ARG A 68 -7.72 -7.37 -4.64
N CYS A 69 -6.79 -7.32 -5.61
CA CYS A 69 -5.66 -8.25 -5.67
C CYS A 69 -4.73 -8.07 -4.46
N GLY A 70 -4.53 -6.83 -4.01
CA GLY A 70 -3.75 -6.54 -2.80
C GLY A 70 -4.39 -7.10 -1.52
N VAL A 71 -5.71 -7.03 -1.39
CA VAL A 71 -6.43 -7.63 -0.25
C VAL A 71 -6.25 -9.16 -0.27
N GLU A 72 -6.51 -9.80 -1.40
CA GLU A 72 -6.33 -11.25 -1.56
C GLU A 72 -4.88 -11.68 -1.27
N TYR A 73 -3.89 -10.87 -1.66
CA TYR A 73 -2.48 -11.09 -1.36
C TYR A 73 -2.19 -11.06 0.16
N LEU A 74 -2.68 -10.03 0.86
CA LEU A 74 -2.50 -9.88 2.30
C LEU A 74 -3.16 -11.01 3.09
N GLU A 75 -4.37 -11.43 2.69
CA GLU A 75 -5.06 -12.57 3.31
C GLU A 75 -4.28 -13.88 3.15
N ASN A 76 -3.66 -14.09 1.99
CA ASN A 76 -2.86 -15.29 1.72
C ASN A 76 -1.58 -15.33 2.55
N ILE A 77 -0.97 -14.18 2.85
CA ILE A 77 0.20 -14.11 3.76
C ILE A 77 -0.22 -14.46 5.19
N GLN A 78 -1.32 -13.87 5.69
CA GLN A 78 -1.81 -14.12 7.05
C GLN A 78 -2.18 -15.59 7.30
N LYS A 79 -2.70 -16.28 6.27
CA LYS A 79 -2.98 -17.72 6.35
C LYS A 79 -1.69 -18.55 6.44
N GLN A 80 -0.67 -18.22 5.66
CA GLN A 80 0.63 -18.91 5.72
C GLN A 80 1.27 -18.79 7.10
N THR A 81 1.21 -17.63 7.74
CA THR A 81 1.77 -17.42 9.09
C THR A 81 0.99 -18.10 10.22
N ARG A 82 -0.24 -18.60 9.97
CA ARG A 82 -1.05 -19.32 10.98
C ARG A 82 -0.87 -20.85 10.95
N ASP A 83 -0.30 -21.38 9.88
CA ASP A 83 -0.05 -22.81 9.68
C ASP A 83 1.42 -23.21 10.00
N GLU A 84 2.24 -22.26 10.45
CA GLU A 84 3.59 -22.46 11.02
C GLU A 84 3.57 -22.34 12.55
#